data_AF-A0A0K0EI84-F1
#
_entry.id   AF-A0A0K0EI84-F1
#
_cell.length_a   1.000
_cell.length_b   1.000
_cell.length_c   1.000
_cell.angle_alpha   90.00
_cell.angle_beta   90.00
_cell.angle_gamma   90.00
#
_symmetry.space_group_name_H-M   'P 1'
#
loop_
_entity.id
_entity.type
_entity.pdbx_description
1 polymer ?
#
loop_
_entity_poly.entity_id
_entity_poly.type
_entity_poly.pdbx_seq_one_letter_code
_entity_poly.pdbx_strand_id
1 'polypeptide(L)'
;MEQNVQQTFKKTCNNMKQQGKINCLNNNIPKYKEKKSNIMAFELATIPGINSNILNEKFKKTHEVKQSLLSINNLENDVKAIEDGTYQDDMLLTIEQSNYLINQVKRKKNKLKKRNAYFVDKLITNKWPNPLNIPYVLDNTLNTIEKQHIQNALKQIEIGTCIKFNNIPINKKPSNSYILYKKTPSASFCGLSYVGRVSPFNPIYLSFSSICKNLVGIIIHETMHTLGIAHQHSRIDRDQFIKINWENINPQFYDMFAISDPKQFSTYGISYDYYSIMHYNFNIAAIDDKKPTIVPIKQTERFLKIIGQRERISDKDRELLKIMYCSGTCKDNHVYCGVWALKEFCYKESVKKYMNDNCKKSCGFCQ
;
A
#
# COMPACT_ATOMS: atom_id res chain seq x y z
N MET A 1 -4.61 10.98 19.95
CA MET A 1 -5.45 10.88 18.74
C MET A 1 -6.39 9.68 18.77
N GLU A 2 -6.01 8.52 19.34
CA GLU A 2 -6.79 7.27 19.26
C GLU A 2 -8.10 7.24 20.10
N GLN A 3 -8.16 7.87 21.28
CA GLN A 3 -9.37 7.81 22.13
C GLN A 3 -10.63 8.41 21.45
N ASN A 4 -10.47 9.43 20.61
CA ASN A 4 -11.59 10.05 19.90
C ASN A 4 -12.09 9.16 18.74
N VAL A 5 -11.20 8.41 18.09
CA VAL A 5 -11.58 7.51 16.99
C VAL A 5 -12.46 6.37 17.49
N GLN A 6 -12.14 5.79 18.65
CA GLN A 6 -12.94 4.71 19.24
C GLN A 6 -14.38 5.15 19.50
N GLN A 7 -14.55 6.28 20.19
CA GLN A 7 -15.87 6.84 20.48
C GLN A 7 -16.62 7.23 19.21
N THR A 8 -15.91 7.84 18.25
CA THR A 8 -16.49 8.21 16.95
C THR A 8 -17.03 6.98 16.22
N PHE A 9 -16.25 5.91 16.11
CA PHE A 9 -16.66 4.71 15.39
C PHE A 9 -17.81 3.98 16.07
N LYS A 10 -17.81 3.86 17.41
CA LYS A 10 -18.95 3.31 18.16
C LYS A 10 -20.22 4.12 17.91
N LYS A 11 -20.14 5.45 17.97
CA LYS A 11 -21.25 6.36 17.68
C LYS A 11 -21.74 6.20 16.24
N THR A 12 -20.83 6.21 15.26
CA THR A 12 -21.15 6.03 13.84
C THR A 12 -21.84 4.69 13.58
N CYS A 13 -21.32 3.58 14.14
CA CYS A 13 -21.94 2.27 14.00
C CYS A 13 -23.35 2.21 14.59
N ASN A 14 -23.56 2.77 15.79
CA ASN A 14 -24.87 2.81 16.42
C ASN A 14 -25.87 3.63 15.60
N ASN A 15 -25.47 4.83 15.15
CA ASN A 15 -26.30 5.70 14.34
C ASN A 15 -26.67 5.04 13.00
N MET A 16 -25.70 4.43 12.32
CA MET A 16 -25.92 3.79 11.03
C MET A 16 -26.76 2.52 11.14
N LYS A 17 -26.65 1.79 12.25
CA LYS A 17 -27.50 0.64 12.56
C LYS A 17 -28.95 1.07 12.80
N GLN A 18 -29.18 2.15 13.57
CA GLN A 18 -30.51 2.71 13.79
C GLN A 18 -31.17 3.21 12.48
N GLN A 19 -30.37 3.73 11.56
CA GLN A 19 -30.85 4.15 10.23
C GLN A 19 -31.04 2.98 9.24
N GLY A 20 -30.76 1.74 9.64
CA GLY A 20 -30.83 0.56 8.77
C GLY A 20 -29.80 0.53 7.63
N LYS A 21 -28.76 1.39 7.69
CA LYS A 21 -27.80 1.59 6.59
C LYS A 21 -26.58 0.67 6.68
N ILE A 22 -26.00 0.50 7.87
CA ILE A 22 -24.81 -0.34 8.09
C ILE A 22 -24.96 -1.10 9.39
N ASN A 23 -24.70 -2.41 9.35
CA ASN A 23 -24.48 -3.21 10.55
C ASN A 23 -22.99 -3.51 10.67
N CYS A 24 -22.28 -2.73 11.51
CA CYS A 24 -20.83 -2.88 11.67
C CYS A 24 -20.39 -4.25 12.18
N LEU A 25 -21.29 -5.04 12.80
CA LEU A 25 -21.00 -6.40 13.25
C LEU A 25 -21.26 -7.46 12.17
N ASN A 26 -21.86 -7.06 11.04
CA ASN A 26 -22.06 -7.91 9.87
C ASN A 26 -20.95 -7.64 8.84
N ASN A 27 -19.98 -8.55 8.75
CA ASN A 27 -18.96 -8.55 7.70
C ASN A 27 -19.34 -9.40 6.48
N ASN A 28 -20.51 -10.04 6.50
CA ASN A 28 -21.03 -10.85 5.40
C ASN A 28 -21.82 -9.96 4.41
N ILE A 29 -21.08 -9.16 3.64
CA ILE A 29 -21.64 -8.30 2.59
C ILE A 29 -21.36 -8.96 1.22
N PRO A 30 -22.40 -9.27 0.41
CA PRO A 30 -22.26 -10.02 -0.84
C PRO A 30 -21.16 -9.51 -1.78
N LYS A 31 -21.10 -8.19 -2.00
CA LYS A 31 -20.11 -7.54 -2.87
C LYS A 31 -18.66 -7.86 -2.47
N TYR A 32 -18.35 -7.88 -1.17
CA TYR A 32 -16.98 -8.14 -0.69
C TYR A 32 -16.64 -9.63 -0.69
N LYS A 33 -17.64 -10.49 -0.44
CA LYS A 33 -17.49 -11.93 -0.68
C LYS A 33 -17.21 -12.23 -2.14
N GLU A 34 -17.92 -11.59 -3.05
CA GLU A 34 -17.70 -11.71 -4.48
C GLU A 34 -16.29 -11.25 -4.87
N LYS A 35 -15.83 -10.08 -4.36
CA LYS A 35 -14.45 -9.62 -4.55
C LYS A 35 -13.44 -10.69 -4.10
N LYS A 36 -13.58 -11.23 -2.89
CA LYS A 36 -12.69 -12.29 -2.37
C LYS A 36 -12.72 -13.56 -3.24
N SER A 37 -13.91 -14.04 -3.60
CA SER A 37 -14.08 -15.24 -4.43
C SER A 37 -13.46 -15.07 -5.82
N ASN A 38 -13.61 -13.89 -6.41
CA ASN A 38 -13.00 -13.55 -7.69
C ASN A 38 -11.46 -13.57 -7.58
N ILE A 39 -10.90 -12.94 -6.56
CA ILE A 39 -9.44 -12.97 -6.30
C ILE A 39 -8.97 -14.41 -6.13
N MET A 40 -9.67 -15.23 -5.35
CA MET A 40 -9.34 -16.64 -5.14
C MET A 40 -9.28 -17.42 -6.45
N ALA A 41 -10.31 -17.27 -7.30
CA ALA A 41 -10.36 -17.93 -8.60
C ALA A 41 -9.18 -17.50 -9.50
N PHE A 42 -8.83 -16.21 -9.50
CA PHE A 42 -7.70 -15.71 -10.29
C PHE A 42 -6.35 -16.21 -9.77
N GLU A 43 -6.14 -16.27 -8.46
CA GLU A 43 -4.90 -16.80 -7.91
C GLU A 43 -4.75 -18.31 -8.17
N LEU A 44 -5.83 -19.10 -8.03
CA LEU A 44 -5.84 -20.52 -8.40
C LEU A 44 -5.49 -20.74 -9.88
N ALA A 45 -6.02 -19.91 -10.77
CA ALA A 45 -5.77 -20.00 -12.21
C ALA A 45 -4.41 -19.43 -12.64
N THR A 46 -3.67 -18.77 -11.76
CA THR A 46 -2.45 -18.03 -12.11
C THR A 46 -1.20 -18.59 -11.45
N ILE A 47 -1.28 -19.04 -10.20
CA ILE A 47 -0.12 -19.47 -9.42
C ILE A 47 0.00 -21.00 -9.52
N PRO A 48 1.02 -21.53 -10.25
CA PRO A 48 1.16 -22.98 -10.41
C PRO A 48 1.38 -23.68 -9.08
N GLY A 49 0.65 -24.77 -8.84
CA GLY A 49 0.78 -25.58 -7.63
C GLY A 49 0.14 -24.99 -6.37
N ILE A 50 -0.47 -23.79 -6.44
CA ILE A 50 -1.27 -23.28 -5.32
C ILE A 50 -2.58 -24.06 -5.23
N ASN A 51 -3.06 -24.28 -4.01
CA ASN A 51 -4.36 -24.92 -3.77
C ASN A 51 -5.26 -24.01 -2.93
N SER A 52 -6.54 -24.39 -2.85
CA SER A 52 -7.57 -23.63 -2.13
C SER A 52 -7.26 -23.49 -0.65
N ASN A 53 -6.61 -24.47 -0.01
CA ASN A 53 -6.28 -24.43 1.41
C ASN A 53 -5.24 -23.32 1.71
N ILE A 54 -4.19 -23.22 0.89
CA ILE A 54 -3.16 -22.18 1.04
C ILE A 54 -3.76 -20.78 0.82
N LEU A 55 -4.62 -20.61 -0.19
CA LEU A 55 -5.28 -19.34 -0.44
C LEU A 55 -6.28 -18.96 0.66
N ASN A 56 -7.03 -19.93 1.17
CA ASN A 56 -7.92 -19.72 2.31
C ASN A 56 -7.13 -19.28 3.55
N GLU A 57 -5.96 -19.88 3.81
CA GLU A 57 -5.06 -19.44 4.87
C GLU A 57 -4.56 -18.01 4.62
N LYS A 58 -4.10 -17.69 3.41
CA LYS A 58 -3.66 -16.34 3.04
C LYS A 58 -4.75 -15.28 3.30
N PHE A 59 -5.98 -15.52 2.84
CA PHE A 59 -7.07 -14.57 3.08
C PHE A 59 -7.47 -14.50 4.55
N LYS A 60 -7.46 -15.63 5.27
CA LYS A 60 -7.67 -15.66 6.71
C LYS A 60 -6.63 -14.81 7.44
N LYS A 61 -5.35 -14.94 7.09
CA LYS A 61 -4.26 -14.15 7.67
C LYS A 61 -4.38 -12.66 7.36
N THR A 62 -4.77 -12.32 6.14
CA THR A 62 -5.07 -10.92 5.76
C THR A 62 -6.23 -10.37 6.60
N HIS A 63 -7.29 -11.15 6.81
CA HIS A 63 -8.41 -10.75 7.67
C HIS A 63 -7.99 -10.63 9.16
N GLU A 64 -7.16 -11.54 9.67
CA GLU A 64 -6.59 -11.47 11.02
C GLU A 64 -5.78 -10.18 11.24
N VAL A 65 -5.06 -9.67 10.22
CA VAL A 65 -4.40 -8.37 10.27
C VAL A 65 -5.43 -7.25 10.52
N LYS A 66 -6.51 -7.21 9.72
CA LYS A 66 -7.56 -6.18 9.89
C LYS A 66 -8.23 -6.24 11.25
N GLN A 67 -8.53 -7.45 11.73
CA GLN A 67 -9.11 -7.67 13.06
C GLN A 67 -8.15 -7.24 14.17
N SER A 68 -6.85 -7.51 14.03
CA SER A 68 -5.83 -7.08 14.99
C SER A 68 -5.77 -5.55 15.08
N LEU A 69 -5.92 -4.84 13.95
CA LEU A 69 -5.97 -3.37 13.91
C LEU A 69 -7.19 -2.80 14.64
N LEU A 70 -8.34 -3.48 14.60
CA LEU A 70 -9.50 -3.10 15.41
C LEU A 70 -9.25 -3.40 16.90
N SER A 71 -8.67 -4.57 17.23
CA SER A 71 -8.46 -4.98 18.61
C SER A 71 -7.43 -4.14 19.38
N ILE A 72 -6.37 -3.68 18.73
CA ILE A 72 -5.43 -2.73 19.38
C ILE A 72 -6.10 -1.38 19.69
N ASN A 73 -7.20 -1.07 19.01
CA ASN A 73 -8.01 0.12 19.21
C ASN A 73 -9.32 -0.16 19.96
N ASN A 74 -9.46 -1.28 20.68
CA ASN A 74 -10.66 -1.60 21.47
C ASN A 74 -11.99 -1.52 20.68
N LEU A 75 -11.97 -1.87 19.39
CA LEU A 75 -13.11 -1.84 18.47
C LEU A 75 -13.58 -3.24 18.04
N GLU A 76 -12.94 -4.32 18.51
CA GLU A 76 -13.23 -5.70 18.11
C GLU A 76 -14.65 -6.16 18.44
N ASN A 77 -15.28 -5.55 19.44
CA ASN A 77 -16.65 -5.87 19.88
C ASN A 77 -17.71 -4.98 19.21
N ASP A 78 -17.30 -3.91 18.53
CA ASP A 78 -18.20 -2.92 17.93
C ASP A 78 -18.20 -3.00 16.40
N VAL A 79 -17.09 -3.46 15.82
CA VAL A 79 -16.86 -3.50 14.38
C VAL A 79 -16.23 -4.83 13.99
N LYS A 80 -16.76 -5.46 12.94
CA LYS A 80 -16.07 -6.53 12.22
C LYS A 80 -15.52 -5.98 10.91
N ALA A 81 -14.23 -6.16 10.71
CA ALA A 81 -13.57 -5.80 9.47
C ALA A 81 -14.20 -6.52 8.27
N ILE A 82 -14.15 -5.91 7.09
CA ILE A 82 -14.55 -6.56 5.85
C ILE A 82 -13.57 -7.68 5.48
N GLU A 83 -14.12 -8.80 5.00
CA GLU A 83 -13.36 -9.94 4.49
C GLU A 83 -13.42 -9.96 2.96
N ASP A 84 -12.64 -9.08 2.33
CA ASP A 84 -12.58 -8.90 0.87
C ASP A 84 -11.34 -9.54 0.22
N GLY A 85 -10.46 -10.16 1.02
CA GLY A 85 -9.22 -10.78 0.55
C GLY A 85 -8.05 -9.82 0.30
N THR A 86 -8.23 -8.53 0.59
CA THR A 86 -7.23 -7.47 0.33
C THR A 86 -6.88 -6.72 1.60
N TYR A 87 -5.75 -6.02 1.66
CA TYR A 87 -5.40 -5.09 2.73
C TYR A 87 -5.28 -3.68 2.14
N GLN A 88 -5.91 -2.68 2.77
CA GLN A 88 -6.01 -1.33 2.18
C GLN A 88 -6.51 -1.40 0.72
N ASP A 89 -7.65 -2.06 0.49
CA ASP A 89 -8.33 -2.23 -0.81
C ASP A 89 -7.63 -3.01 -1.93
N ASP A 90 -6.35 -2.74 -2.19
CA ASP A 90 -5.66 -3.14 -3.42
C ASP A 90 -4.38 -3.96 -3.18
N MET A 91 -3.92 -4.04 -1.94
CA MET A 91 -2.72 -4.81 -1.62
C MET A 91 -3.05 -6.27 -1.26
N LEU A 92 -2.40 -7.20 -1.97
CA LEU A 92 -2.36 -8.61 -1.63
C LEU A 92 -1.18 -8.87 -0.69
N LEU A 93 -1.46 -9.45 0.49
CA LEU A 93 -0.42 -9.80 1.45
C LEU A 93 -0.03 -11.27 1.31
N THR A 94 1.26 -11.57 1.44
CA THR A 94 1.69 -12.95 1.69
C THR A 94 1.32 -13.37 3.11
N ILE A 95 1.31 -14.68 3.38
CA ILE A 95 1.13 -15.22 4.74
C ILE A 95 2.21 -14.67 5.67
N GLU A 96 3.45 -14.60 5.19
CA GLU A 96 4.59 -14.07 5.94
C GLU A 96 4.43 -12.59 6.31
N GLN A 97 4.04 -11.75 5.34
CA GLN A 97 3.75 -10.33 5.55
C GLN A 97 2.62 -10.15 6.56
N SER A 98 1.55 -10.95 6.44
CA SER A 98 0.41 -10.91 7.36
C SER A 98 0.81 -11.31 8.79
N ASN A 99 1.55 -12.41 8.95
CA ASN A 99 2.06 -12.86 10.25
C ASN A 99 2.97 -11.80 10.88
N TYR A 100 3.81 -11.14 10.09
CA TYR A 100 4.63 -10.05 10.57
C TYR A 100 3.79 -8.91 11.13
N LEU A 101 2.80 -8.43 10.35
CA LEU A 101 1.90 -7.34 10.75
C LEU A 101 1.15 -7.69 12.04
N ILE A 102 0.58 -8.90 12.13
CA ILE A 102 -0.10 -9.40 13.35
C ILE A 102 0.85 -9.36 14.56
N ASN A 103 2.08 -9.83 14.40
CA ASN A 103 3.07 -9.85 15.48
C ASN A 103 3.45 -8.44 15.94
N GLN A 104 3.53 -7.46 15.04
CA GLN A 104 3.78 -6.07 15.44
C GLN A 104 2.60 -5.49 16.24
N VAL A 105 1.37 -5.76 15.80
CA VAL A 105 0.17 -5.30 16.51
C VAL A 105 0.11 -5.90 17.92
N LYS A 106 0.36 -7.22 18.05
CA LYS A 106 0.40 -7.91 19.35
C LYS A 106 1.48 -7.33 20.29
N ARG A 107 2.68 -7.06 19.77
CA ARG A 107 3.77 -6.45 20.55
C ARG A 107 3.39 -5.08 21.12
N LYS A 108 2.64 -4.26 20.37
CA LYS A 108 2.18 -2.95 20.85
C LYS A 108 1.13 -3.08 21.95
N LYS A 109 0.15 -3.99 21.83
CA LYS A 109 -0.87 -4.24 22.87
C LYS A 109 -0.23 -4.60 24.22
N ASN A 110 0.87 -5.37 24.19
CA ASN A 110 1.59 -5.78 25.41
C ASN A 110 2.54 -4.71 25.98
N LYS A 111 2.93 -3.69 25.20
CA LYS A 111 3.91 -2.66 25.58
C LYS A 111 3.30 -1.36 26.13
N LEU A 112 2.07 -1.40 26.67
CA LEU A 112 1.52 -0.32 27.51
C LEU A 112 2.27 -0.22 28.85
N LYS A 113 3.59 0.08 28.79
CA LYS A 113 4.44 0.61 29.87
C LYS A 113 5.84 0.86 29.28
N LYS A 114 6.13 2.15 29.08
CA LYS A 114 7.47 2.77 28.92
C LYS A 114 8.23 2.51 27.60
N ARG A 115 8.32 3.62 26.84
CA ARG A 115 9.33 4.02 25.83
C ARG A 115 9.06 3.65 24.36
N ASN A 116 8.79 4.74 23.64
CA ASN A 116 8.82 4.93 22.20
C ASN A 116 10.24 4.76 21.65
N ALA A 117 10.57 3.60 21.10
CA ALA A 117 11.44 3.47 19.94
C ALA A 117 11.41 2.02 19.47
N TYR A 118 11.02 1.82 18.21
CA TYR A 118 10.84 0.55 17.56
C TYR A 118 12.14 0.25 16.77
N PHE A 119 13.03 -0.58 17.31
CA PHE A 119 14.19 -1.11 16.57
C PHE A 119 14.00 -2.62 16.35
N VAL A 120 14.06 -3.08 15.09
CA VAL A 120 14.27 -4.47 14.64
C VAL A 120 14.80 -4.36 13.20
N ASP A 121 15.94 -4.99 12.93
CA ASP A 121 16.57 -5.12 11.61
C ASP A 121 15.75 -6.02 10.67
N LYS A 122 15.64 -5.58 9.40
CA LYS A 122 15.02 -6.25 8.25
C LYS A 122 13.52 -6.57 8.36
N LEU A 123 12.80 -6.20 7.31
CA LEU A 123 11.39 -6.50 7.13
C LEU A 123 11.13 -6.96 5.70
N ILE A 124 10.24 -7.95 5.58
CA ILE A 124 9.98 -8.75 4.38
C ILE A 124 9.08 -7.99 3.40
N THR A 125 9.61 -6.91 2.82
CA THR A 125 9.28 -6.50 1.46
C THR A 125 10.59 -6.66 0.68
N ASN A 126 10.70 -7.75 -0.09
CA ASN A 126 11.92 -7.98 -0.84
C ASN A 126 12.01 -6.91 -1.92
N LYS A 127 13.10 -6.15 -1.94
CA LYS A 127 13.40 -5.30 -3.07
C LYS A 127 13.70 -6.17 -4.30
N TRP A 128 13.48 -5.60 -5.47
CA TRP A 128 14.01 -6.17 -6.70
C TRP A 128 15.55 -6.09 -6.67
N PRO A 129 16.27 -7.18 -7.00
CA PRO A 129 17.72 -7.21 -6.93
C PRO A 129 18.35 -6.36 -8.05
N ASN A 130 19.58 -5.90 -7.82
CA ASN A 130 20.41 -5.30 -8.87
C ASN A 130 21.02 -6.41 -9.77
N PRO A 131 21.21 -6.16 -11.09
CA PRO A 131 20.78 -4.97 -11.83
C PRO A 131 19.26 -4.91 -12.01
N LEU A 132 18.70 -3.69 -12.01
CA LEU A 132 17.25 -3.46 -12.01
C LEU A 132 16.62 -3.56 -13.40
N ASN A 133 16.98 -4.63 -14.12
CA ASN A 133 16.33 -5.05 -15.34
C ASN A 133 15.23 -6.06 -14.96
N ILE A 134 14.09 -5.55 -14.49
CA ILE A 134 12.97 -6.36 -13.99
C ILE A 134 12.28 -7.04 -15.18
N PRO A 135 12.30 -8.38 -15.28
CA PRO A 135 11.58 -9.07 -16.33
C PRO A 135 10.08 -8.92 -16.09
N TYR A 136 9.30 -8.74 -17.14
CA TYR A 136 7.84 -8.80 -17.07
C TYR A 136 7.27 -9.61 -18.22
N VAL A 137 6.12 -10.20 -17.98
CA VAL A 137 5.37 -11.03 -18.94
C VAL A 137 3.96 -10.46 -19.05
N LEU A 138 3.44 -10.40 -20.28
CA LEU A 138 2.07 -10.02 -20.57
C LEU A 138 1.27 -11.29 -20.87
N ASP A 139 0.26 -11.58 -20.04
CA ASP A 139 -0.61 -12.73 -20.22
C ASP A 139 -1.41 -12.65 -21.55
N ASN A 140 -1.76 -13.81 -22.12
CA ASN A 140 -2.52 -13.87 -23.38
C ASN A 140 -3.95 -13.32 -23.27
N THR A 141 -4.48 -13.17 -22.04
CA THR A 141 -5.75 -12.51 -21.78
C THR A 141 -5.75 -11.01 -22.12
N LEU A 142 -4.58 -10.39 -22.30
CA LEU A 142 -4.45 -8.97 -22.64
C LEU A 142 -4.50 -8.73 -24.15
N ASN A 143 -5.36 -7.83 -24.60
CA ASN A 143 -5.38 -7.36 -25.99
C ASN A 143 -4.27 -6.33 -26.29
N THR A 144 -4.12 -5.95 -27.55
CA THR A 144 -3.05 -5.04 -28.00
C THR A 144 -3.07 -3.68 -27.29
N ILE A 145 -4.25 -3.10 -27.08
CA ILE A 145 -4.42 -1.78 -26.43
C ILE A 145 -4.05 -1.88 -24.94
N GLU A 146 -4.50 -2.94 -24.28
CA GLU A 146 -4.20 -3.21 -22.86
C GLU A 146 -2.69 -3.41 -22.64
N LYS A 147 -2.03 -4.16 -23.54
CA LYS A 147 -0.57 -4.32 -23.56
C LYS A 147 0.15 -2.98 -23.76
N GLN A 148 -0.36 -2.12 -24.64
CA GLN A 148 0.20 -0.79 -24.87
C GLN A 148 0.06 0.11 -23.64
N HIS A 149 -1.07 0.07 -22.92
CA HIS A 149 -1.21 0.81 -21.65
C HIS A 149 -0.17 0.37 -20.62
N ILE A 150 0.09 -0.94 -20.51
CA ILE A 150 1.11 -1.47 -19.59
C ILE A 150 2.50 -0.97 -20.00
N GLN A 151 2.86 -1.07 -21.27
CA GLN A 151 4.15 -0.58 -21.77
C GLN A 151 4.32 0.93 -21.53
N ASN A 152 3.27 1.73 -21.74
CA ASN A 152 3.30 3.17 -21.48
C ASN A 152 3.49 3.47 -19.99
N ALA A 153 2.80 2.76 -19.11
CA ALA A 153 2.96 2.89 -17.65
C ALA A 153 4.39 2.55 -17.21
N LEU A 154 4.93 1.42 -17.68
CA LEU A 154 6.31 1.01 -17.39
C LEU A 154 7.31 2.07 -17.88
N LYS A 155 7.15 2.58 -19.10
CA LYS A 155 8.00 3.65 -19.65
C LYS A 155 7.95 4.91 -18.80
N GLN A 156 6.80 5.27 -18.23
CA GLN A 156 6.72 6.41 -17.31
C GLN A 156 7.55 6.19 -16.05
N ILE A 157 7.62 4.97 -15.51
CA ILE A 157 8.46 4.63 -14.35
C ILE A 157 9.94 4.66 -14.72
N GLU A 158 10.31 4.17 -15.90
CA GLU A 158 11.71 4.16 -16.38
C GLU A 158 12.27 5.57 -16.59
N ILE A 159 11.44 6.54 -16.96
CA ILE A 159 11.87 7.92 -17.17
C ILE A 159 12.37 8.50 -15.84
N GLY A 160 13.63 8.94 -15.83
CA GLY A 160 14.23 9.53 -14.64
C GLY A 160 14.44 8.55 -13.49
N THR A 161 14.43 7.24 -13.73
CA THR A 161 14.92 6.21 -12.80
C THR A 161 15.91 5.28 -13.51
N CYS A 162 16.65 4.48 -12.73
CA CYS A 162 17.55 3.44 -13.23
C CYS A 162 16.82 2.11 -13.49
N ILE A 163 15.54 2.01 -13.13
CA ILE A 163 14.75 0.80 -13.30
C ILE A 163 14.46 0.64 -14.79
N LYS A 164 14.60 -0.59 -15.28
CA LYS A 164 14.26 -1.00 -16.65
C LYS A 164 13.38 -2.23 -16.61
N PHE A 165 12.39 -2.28 -17.49
CA PHE A 165 11.47 -3.40 -17.61
C PHE A 165 11.74 -4.15 -18.91
N ASN A 166 12.12 -5.41 -18.79
CA ASN A 166 12.41 -6.24 -19.95
C ASN A 166 11.22 -7.16 -20.27
N ASN A 167 10.62 -6.98 -21.45
CA ASN A 167 9.48 -7.80 -21.87
C ASN A 167 9.94 -9.21 -22.25
N ILE A 168 9.47 -10.22 -21.52
CA ILE A 168 9.70 -11.62 -21.83
C ILE A 168 8.44 -12.20 -22.47
N PRO A 169 8.54 -12.77 -23.69
CA PRO A 169 7.42 -13.48 -24.31
C PRO A 169 6.86 -14.57 -23.41
N ILE A 170 5.54 -14.73 -23.35
CA ILE A 170 4.85 -15.67 -22.45
C ILE A 170 5.28 -17.13 -22.62
N ASN A 171 5.72 -17.52 -23.82
CA ASN A 171 6.23 -18.85 -24.11
C ASN A 171 7.67 -19.09 -23.60
N LYS A 172 8.35 -18.06 -23.10
CA LYS A 172 9.65 -18.15 -22.46
C LYS A 172 9.46 -18.04 -20.95
N LYS A 173 9.76 -19.13 -20.23
CA LYS A 173 9.74 -19.13 -18.76
C LYS A 173 10.95 -18.32 -18.25
N PRO A 174 10.76 -17.20 -17.53
CA PRO A 174 11.88 -16.46 -16.96
C PRO A 174 12.62 -17.32 -15.93
N SER A 175 13.97 -17.26 -15.93
CA SER A 175 14.81 -17.97 -14.97
C SER A 175 14.80 -17.33 -13.58
N ASN A 176 14.61 -16.01 -13.52
CA ASN A 176 14.51 -15.21 -12.31
C ASN A 176 13.08 -14.76 -12.04
N SER A 177 12.84 -14.18 -10.85
CA SER A 177 11.54 -13.57 -10.57
C SER A 177 11.19 -12.45 -11.55
N TYR A 178 9.89 -12.35 -11.87
CA TYR A 178 9.35 -11.46 -12.88
C TYR A 178 7.97 -10.93 -12.47
N ILE A 179 7.49 -9.90 -13.17
CA ILE A 179 6.13 -9.38 -13.01
C ILE A 179 5.22 -10.01 -14.07
N LEU A 180 4.08 -10.56 -13.68
CA LEU A 180 3.08 -11.08 -14.60
C LEU A 180 1.88 -10.13 -14.61
N TYR A 181 1.65 -9.44 -15.73
CA TYR A 181 0.43 -8.66 -15.91
C TYR A 181 -0.67 -9.54 -16.47
N LYS A 182 -1.83 -9.56 -15.79
CA LYS A 182 -2.96 -10.41 -16.17
C LYS A 182 -4.27 -9.65 -16.07
N LYS A 183 -5.13 -9.83 -17.08
CA LYS A 183 -6.48 -9.24 -17.09
C LYS A 183 -7.40 -9.98 -16.13
N THR A 184 -8.22 -9.24 -15.40
CA THR A 184 -9.33 -9.78 -14.60
C THR A 184 -10.66 -9.21 -15.09
N PRO A 185 -11.67 -10.04 -15.37
CA PRO A 185 -13.02 -9.60 -15.68
C PRO A 185 -13.79 -9.19 -14.40
N SER A 186 -13.21 -8.34 -13.55
CA SER A 186 -13.85 -7.89 -12.31
C SER A 186 -14.26 -6.43 -12.41
N ALA A 187 -15.49 -6.10 -11.99
CA ALA A 187 -15.92 -4.73 -11.77
C ALA A 187 -15.78 -4.30 -10.30
N SER A 188 -15.23 -5.16 -9.43
CA SER A 188 -15.12 -4.85 -7.99
C SER A 188 -13.81 -4.19 -7.59
N PHE A 189 -12.80 -4.19 -8.46
CA PHE A 189 -11.51 -3.52 -8.29
C PHE A 189 -10.90 -3.19 -9.65
N CYS A 190 -9.95 -2.25 -9.68
CA CYS A 190 -9.26 -1.85 -10.91
C CYS A 190 -7.85 -2.44 -11.04
N GLY A 191 -7.14 -2.55 -9.92
CA GLY A 191 -5.81 -3.13 -9.83
C GLY A 191 -5.69 -3.88 -8.52
N LEU A 192 -4.88 -4.95 -8.51
CA LEU A 192 -4.39 -5.59 -7.29
C LEU A 192 -2.96 -6.04 -7.50
N SER A 193 -2.13 -5.88 -6.47
CA SER A 193 -0.73 -6.30 -6.51
C SER A 193 -0.22 -6.67 -5.13
N TYR A 194 0.86 -7.43 -5.12
CA TYR A 194 1.64 -7.65 -3.90
C TYR A 194 2.57 -6.47 -3.63
N VAL A 195 2.89 -6.23 -2.36
CA VAL A 195 3.85 -5.19 -1.99
C VAL A 195 5.27 -5.76 -1.95
N GLY A 196 6.13 -5.25 -2.83
CA GLY A 196 7.50 -5.73 -3.01
C GLY A 196 7.57 -7.02 -3.83
N ARG A 197 8.79 -7.52 -4.04
CA ARG A 197 9.07 -8.72 -4.83
C ARG A 197 8.61 -9.99 -4.11
N VAL A 198 7.86 -10.80 -4.82
CA VAL A 198 7.40 -12.13 -4.44
C VAL A 198 7.97 -13.15 -5.43
N SER A 199 8.44 -14.28 -4.91
CA SER A 199 8.95 -15.38 -5.74
C SER A 199 7.90 -16.50 -5.83
N PRO A 200 7.78 -17.19 -6.98
CA PRO A 200 8.63 -17.05 -8.17
C PRO A 200 8.29 -15.82 -9.04
N PHE A 201 7.09 -15.23 -8.95
CA PHE A 201 6.72 -14.04 -9.70
C PHE A 201 5.70 -13.19 -8.94
N ASN A 202 5.54 -11.93 -9.36
CA ASN A 202 4.54 -11.00 -8.87
C ASN A 202 3.39 -10.89 -9.88
N PRO A 203 2.21 -11.49 -9.63
CA PRO A 203 1.04 -11.19 -10.43
C PRO A 203 0.53 -9.77 -10.13
N ILE A 204 0.24 -9.02 -11.19
CA ILE A 204 -0.53 -7.78 -11.15
C ILE A 204 -1.83 -8.03 -11.90
N TYR A 205 -2.93 -7.95 -11.17
CA TYR A 205 -4.28 -8.19 -11.70
C TYR A 205 -4.90 -6.86 -12.09
N LEU A 206 -5.32 -6.72 -13.35
CA LEU A 206 -5.85 -5.48 -13.89
C LEU A 206 -7.25 -5.67 -14.45
N SER A 207 -8.18 -4.85 -14.01
CA SER A 207 -9.49 -4.71 -14.65
C SER A 207 -9.48 -3.56 -15.64
N PHE A 208 -9.96 -3.86 -16.84
CA PHE A 208 -10.15 -2.90 -17.93
C PHE A 208 -11.64 -2.54 -18.11
N SER A 209 -12.44 -2.70 -17.04
CA SER A 209 -13.84 -2.28 -17.02
C SER A 209 -13.97 -0.76 -17.19
N SER A 210 -15.09 -0.30 -17.75
CA SER A 210 -15.36 1.13 -18.01
C SER A 210 -15.37 2.01 -16.76
N ILE A 211 -15.57 1.42 -15.58
CA ILE A 211 -15.48 2.11 -14.28
C ILE A 211 -14.03 2.50 -13.92
N CYS A 212 -13.04 1.79 -14.48
CA CYS A 212 -11.62 1.98 -14.20
C CYS A 212 -11.05 3.04 -15.13
N LYS A 213 -11.17 4.30 -14.71
CA LYS A 213 -10.65 5.46 -15.45
C LYS A 213 -9.13 5.57 -15.27
N ASN A 214 -8.45 6.11 -16.29
CA ASN A 214 -7.01 6.36 -16.28
C ASN A 214 -6.15 5.11 -16.02
N LEU A 215 -6.34 4.08 -16.84
CA LEU A 215 -5.68 2.77 -16.73
C LEU A 215 -4.15 2.85 -16.62
N VAL A 216 -3.50 3.77 -17.35
CA VAL A 216 -2.04 3.94 -17.27
C VAL A 216 -1.60 4.28 -15.85
N GLY A 217 -2.29 5.20 -15.15
CA GLY A 217 -1.96 5.53 -13.78
C GLY A 217 -2.30 4.44 -12.77
N ILE A 218 -3.37 3.67 -13.00
CA ILE A 218 -3.68 2.46 -12.22
C ILE A 218 -2.53 1.45 -12.36
N ILE A 219 -2.05 1.21 -13.57
CA ILE A 219 -0.93 0.29 -13.80
C ILE A 219 0.33 0.79 -13.10
N ILE A 220 0.65 2.10 -13.19
CA ILE A 220 1.78 2.69 -12.45
C ILE A 220 1.64 2.43 -10.95
N HIS A 221 0.44 2.65 -10.38
CA HIS A 221 0.16 2.44 -8.97
C HIS A 221 0.44 0.99 -8.52
N GLU A 222 -0.11 0.01 -9.24
CA GLU A 222 0.12 -1.41 -8.94
C GLU A 222 1.59 -1.84 -9.14
N THR A 223 2.26 -1.29 -10.15
CA THR A 223 3.69 -1.52 -10.35
C THR A 223 4.50 -0.91 -9.20
N MET A 224 4.12 0.25 -8.68
CA MET A 224 4.78 0.88 -7.53
C MET A 224 4.62 0.07 -6.24
N HIS A 225 3.44 -0.52 -5.99
CA HIS A 225 3.27 -1.52 -4.95
C HIS A 225 4.22 -2.70 -5.13
N THR A 226 4.30 -3.26 -6.34
CA THR A 226 5.23 -4.36 -6.66
C THR A 226 6.72 -3.96 -6.46
N LEU A 227 7.05 -2.68 -6.61
CA LEU A 227 8.37 -2.12 -6.30
C LEU A 227 8.59 -1.87 -4.79
N GLY A 228 7.59 -2.11 -3.95
CA GLY A 228 7.68 -2.05 -2.48
C GLY A 228 7.23 -0.72 -1.88
N ILE A 229 6.42 0.06 -2.60
CA ILE A 229 5.90 1.34 -2.12
C ILE A 229 4.49 1.14 -1.53
N ALA A 230 4.25 1.68 -0.34
CA ALA A 230 2.91 1.73 0.27
C ALA A 230 2.19 3.02 -0.10
N HIS A 231 0.92 3.11 0.30
CA HIS A 231 0.14 4.32 0.11
C HIS A 231 0.77 5.57 0.76
N GLN A 232 0.63 6.70 0.09
CA GLN A 232 1.17 7.96 0.57
C GLN A 232 0.47 8.46 1.83
N HIS A 233 -0.86 8.25 1.94
CA HIS A 233 -1.64 8.61 3.13
C HIS A 233 -1.44 7.63 4.29
N SER A 234 -0.71 6.52 4.12
CA SER A 234 -0.39 5.62 5.23
C SER A 234 0.93 5.99 5.91
N ARG A 235 1.67 7.01 5.44
CA ARG A 235 2.92 7.43 6.06
C ARG A 235 2.76 7.81 7.54
N ILE A 236 3.83 7.60 8.30
CA ILE A 236 3.87 7.92 9.74
C ILE A 236 3.72 9.41 10.05
N ASP A 237 4.11 10.28 9.12
CA ASP A 237 4.05 11.73 9.24
C ASP A 237 2.77 12.34 8.63
N ARG A 238 1.85 11.52 8.09
CA ARG A 238 0.67 12.01 7.34
C ARG A 238 -0.17 13.03 8.12
N ASP A 239 -0.28 12.89 9.44
CA ASP A 239 -1.21 13.70 10.25
C ASP A 239 -0.72 15.16 10.35
N GLN A 240 0.49 15.46 9.88
CA GLN A 240 1.00 16.83 9.67
C GLN A 240 0.50 17.46 8.36
N PHE A 241 -0.04 16.66 7.44
CA PHE A 241 -0.40 17.05 6.08
C PHE A 241 -1.88 16.85 5.77
N ILE A 242 -2.51 15.82 6.34
CA ILE A 242 -3.91 15.48 6.14
C ILE A 242 -4.62 15.28 7.48
N LYS A 243 -5.92 15.61 7.50
CA LYS A 243 -6.86 15.27 8.56
C LYS A 243 -7.75 14.14 8.08
N ILE A 244 -7.87 13.09 8.87
CA ILE A 244 -8.81 12.00 8.62
C ILE A 244 -10.15 12.34 9.28
N ASN A 245 -11.23 12.34 8.50
CA ASN A 245 -12.58 12.56 8.97
C ASN A 245 -13.24 11.24 9.37
N TRP A 246 -12.93 10.79 10.59
CA TRP A 246 -13.42 9.52 11.15
C TRP A 246 -14.95 9.43 11.25
N GLU A 247 -15.67 10.56 11.29
CA GLU A 247 -17.14 10.55 11.33
C GLU A 247 -17.78 10.10 10.02
N ASN A 248 -17.09 10.32 8.90
CA ASN A 248 -17.58 9.96 7.57
C ASN A 248 -16.96 8.67 7.02
N ILE A 249 -16.16 7.94 7.79
CA ILE A 249 -15.57 6.68 7.35
C ILE A 249 -16.48 5.53 7.77
N ASN A 250 -16.78 4.59 6.87
CA ASN A 250 -17.42 3.34 7.27
C ASN A 250 -16.43 2.56 8.15
N PRO A 251 -16.77 2.31 9.44
CA PRO A 251 -15.83 1.71 10.40
C PRO A 251 -15.27 0.35 9.99
N GLN A 252 -15.97 -0.40 9.15
CA GLN A 252 -15.52 -1.72 8.68
C GLN A 252 -14.29 -1.66 7.75
N PHE A 253 -13.94 -0.47 7.26
CA PHE A 253 -12.75 -0.18 6.42
C PHE A 253 -11.62 0.50 7.20
N TYR A 254 -11.56 0.32 8.52
CA TYR A 254 -10.53 0.93 9.36
C TYR A 254 -9.09 0.64 8.85
N ASP A 255 -8.85 -0.53 8.27
CA ASP A 255 -7.53 -0.93 7.76
C ASP A 255 -7.00 -0.01 6.66
N MET A 256 -7.89 0.55 5.82
CA MET A 256 -7.54 1.51 4.75
C MET A 256 -6.85 2.78 5.27
N PHE A 257 -7.03 3.12 6.55
CA PHE A 257 -6.42 4.29 7.19
C PHE A 257 -5.34 3.93 8.21
N ALA A 258 -4.91 2.67 8.24
CA ALA A 258 -3.80 2.23 9.08
C ALA A 258 -2.49 2.95 8.67
N ILE A 259 -1.71 3.35 9.67
CA ILE A 259 -0.37 3.92 9.46
C ILE A 259 0.62 2.78 9.21
N SER A 260 1.40 2.90 8.14
CA SER A 260 2.53 2.04 7.80
C SER A 260 3.61 2.10 8.88
N ASP A 261 4.14 0.93 9.26
CA ASP A 261 5.28 0.87 10.18
C ASP A 261 6.51 1.47 9.49
N PRO A 262 7.22 2.44 10.10
CA PRO A 262 8.45 3.01 9.53
C PRO A 262 9.53 1.94 9.31
N LYS A 263 9.46 0.79 9.99
CA LYS A 263 10.31 -0.39 9.73
C LYS A 263 10.06 -1.05 8.39
N GLN A 264 8.86 -0.92 7.85
CA GLN A 264 8.48 -1.48 6.56
C GLN A 264 8.67 -0.46 5.44
N PHE A 265 8.29 0.80 5.71
CA PHE A 265 8.23 1.85 4.71
C PHE A 265 8.96 3.10 5.21
N SER A 266 10.18 3.30 4.72
CA SER A 266 10.94 4.52 4.96
C SER A 266 10.52 5.62 3.98
N THR A 267 10.45 6.85 4.48
CA THR A 267 10.25 8.05 3.64
C THR A 267 11.51 8.44 2.88
N TYR A 268 12.66 7.90 3.27
CA TYR A 268 14.00 8.27 2.77
C TYR A 268 14.28 9.78 2.77
N GLY A 269 13.66 10.53 3.70
CA GLY A 269 13.82 11.99 3.78
C GLY A 269 12.94 12.78 2.80
N ILE A 270 12.18 12.10 1.93
CA ILE A 270 11.31 12.77 0.96
C ILE A 270 10.05 13.28 1.66
N SER A 271 9.79 14.58 1.48
CA SER A 271 8.63 15.27 2.04
C SER A 271 7.30 14.74 1.49
N TYR A 272 6.21 14.94 2.24
CA TYR A 272 4.89 14.46 1.84
C TYR A 272 4.45 15.00 0.46
N ASP A 273 3.79 14.15 -0.32
CA ASP A 273 3.37 14.46 -1.68
C ASP A 273 1.86 14.27 -1.89
N TYR A 274 1.12 15.37 -2.01
CA TYR A 274 -0.31 15.31 -2.37
C TYR A 274 -0.54 14.86 -3.81
N TYR A 275 0.48 14.94 -4.69
CA TYR A 275 0.41 14.54 -6.09
C TYR A 275 0.78 13.08 -6.31
N SER A 276 1.19 12.34 -5.27
CA SER A 276 1.65 10.96 -5.42
C SER A 276 0.55 10.10 -6.05
N ILE A 277 0.94 9.28 -7.03
CA ILE A 277 0.06 8.25 -7.61
C ILE A 277 -0.39 7.23 -6.55
N MET A 278 0.36 7.14 -5.44
CA MET A 278 0.08 6.27 -4.28
C MET A 278 -0.84 6.92 -3.24
N HIS A 279 -1.32 8.14 -3.45
CA HIS A 279 -2.29 8.77 -2.55
C HIS A 279 -3.71 8.31 -2.88
N TYR A 280 -4.51 8.04 -1.84
CA TYR A 280 -5.95 7.81 -1.99
C TYR A 280 -6.71 9.07 -2.37
N ASN A 281 -7.87 8.87 -3.02
CA ASN A 281 -8.86 9.93 -3.25
C ASN A 281 -9.50 10.40 -1.95
N PHE A 282 -10.05 11.61 -1.99
CA PHE A 282 -10.54 12.31 -0.81
C PHE A 282 -11.74 11.64 -0.12
N ASN A 283 -12.53 10.82 -0.82
CA ASN A 283 -13.77 10.20 -0.33
C ASN A 283 -13.69 8.66 -0.23
N ILE A 284 -12.49 8.08 -0.24
CA ILE A 284 -12.32 6.64 -0.05
C ILE A 284 -13.00 6.17 1.25
N ALA A 285 -13.70 5.04 1.20
CA ALA A 285 -14.44 4.45 2.32
C ALA A 285 -15.48 5.36 2.99
N ALA A 286 -15.98 6.38 2.28
CA ALA A 286 -16.97 7.30 2.81
C ALA A 286 -18.32 6.61 3.10
N ILE A 287 -19.01 7.11 4.12
CA ILE A 287 -20.44 6.84 4.36
C ILE A 287 -21.29 7.74 3.45
N ASP A 288 -20.91 9.00 3.35
CA ASP A 288 -21.47 9.99 2.43
C ASP A 288 -20.37 10.44 1.46
N ASP A 289 -20.44 9.98 0.21
CA ASP A 289 -19.46 10.25 -0.84
C ASP A 289 -19.36 11.74 -1.20
N LYS A 290 -20.33 12.58 -0.77
CA LYS A 290 -20.30 14.03 -0.94
C LYS A 290 -19.39 14.72 0.08
N LYS A 291 -18.95 14.00 1.12
CA LYS A 291 -18.07 14.51 2.17
C LYS A 291 -16.71 13.83 2.11
N PRO A 292 -15.61 14.57 2.30
CA PRO A 292 -14.27 13.97 2.32
C PRO A 292 -14.04 13.14 3.58
N THR A 293 -13.36 12.01 3.42
CA THR A 293 -12.73 11.22 4.48
C THR A 293 -11.26 11.63 4.70
N ILE A 294 -10.59 12.14 3.67
CA ILE A 294 -9.23 12.68 3.74
C ILE A 294 -9.24 14.16 3.34
N VAL A 295 -8.81 15.03 4.25
CA VAL A 295 -8.80 16.49 4.05
C VAL A 295 -7.38 17.04 4.18
N PRO A 296 -6.78 17.61 3.12
CA PRO A 296 -5.49 18.31 3.22
C PRO A 296 -5.55 19.49 4.20
N ILE A 297 -4.53 19.63 5.05
CA ILE A 297 -4.46 20.69 6.07
C ILE A 297 -4.05 22.04 5.46
N LYS A 298 -3.13 22.02 4.48
CA LYS A 298 -2.65 23.21 3.77
C LYS A 298 -3.27 23.28 2.39
N GLN A 299 -3.56 24.48 1.88
CA GLN A 299 -4.12 24.70 0.53
C GLN A 299 -5.26 23.72 0.20
N THR A 300 -6.20 23.55 1.13
CA THR A 300 -7.22 22.48 1.08
C THR A 300 -7.97 22.46 -0.24
N GLU A 301 -8.47 23.60 -0.72
CA GLU A 301 -9.23 23.70 -1.98
C GLU A 301 -8.45 23.19 -3.20
N ARG A 302 -7.13 23.43 -3.23
CA ARG A 302 -6.24 22.97 -4.29
C ARG A 302 -6.02 21.46 -4.16
N PHE A 303 -5.55 20.99 -3.01
CA PHE A 303 -5.11 19.60 -2.88
C PHE A 303 -6.27 18.61 -2.79
N LEU A 304 -7.46 19.01 -2.36
CA LEU A 304 -8.63 18.13 -2.35
C LEU A 304 -9.01 17.66 -3.76
N LYS A 305 -8.74 18.48 -4.79
CA LYS A 305 -8.97 18.15 -6.21
C LYS A 305 -7.88 17.27 -6.82
N ILE A 306 -6.75 17.10 -6.13
CA ILE A 306 -5.53 16.47 -6.65
C ILE A 306 -5.26 15.12 -5.99
N ILE A 307 -5.52 14.99 -4.69
CA ILE A 307 -5.29 13.71 -4.01
C ILE A 307 -6.13 12.61 -4.66
N GLY A 308 -5.51 11.46 -4.90
CA GLY A 308 -6.15 10.36 -5.64
C GLY A 308 -6.03 10.45 -7.16
N GLN A 309 -5.28 11.40 -7.70
CA GLN A 309 -5.01 11.45 -9.15
C GLN A 309 -4.44 10.12 -9.65
N ARG A 310 -4.80 9.77 -10.88
CA ARG A 310 -4.31 8.58 -11.61
C ARG A 310 -3.80 8.95 -13.01
N GLU A 311 -3.31 10.17 -13.19
CA GLU A 311 -2.84 10.67 -14.48
C GLU A 311 -1.37 10.31 -14.74
N ARG A 312 -0.50 10.51 -13.75
CA ARG A 312 0.96 10.30 -13.89
C ARG A 312 1.66 10.08 -12.56
N ILE A 313 2.84 9.47 -12.64
CA ILE A 313 3.79 9.43 -11.53
C ILE A 313 4.28 10.84 -11.18
N SER A 314 4.36 11.18 -9.89
CA SER A 314 4.86 12.49 -9.45
C SER A 314 6.39 12.57 -9.46
N ASP A 315 6.94 13.78 -9.34
CA ASP A 315 8.38 13.96 -9.24
C ASP A 315 8.95 13.32 -7.96
N LYS A 316 8.21 13.37 -6.86
CA LYS A 316 8.60 12.76 -5.58
C LYS A 316 8.45 11.25 -5.58
N ASP A 317 7.50 10.70 -6.32
CA ASP A 317 7.40 9.25 -6.57
C ASP A 317 8.66 8.76 -7.32
N ARG A 318 9.12 9.50 -8.34
CA ARG A 318 10.37 9.19 -9.07
C ARG A 318 11.61 9.34 -8.19
N GLU A 319 11.66 10.39 -7.38
CA GLU A 319 12.73 10.61 -6.40
C GLU A 319 12.81 9.44 -5.40
N LEU A 320 11.66 8.99 -4.90
CA LEU A 320 11.59 7.84 -4.00
C LEU A 320 12.15 6.58 -4.65
N LEU A 321 11.75 6.29 -5.90
CA LEU A 321 12.29 5.16 -6.65
C LEU A 321 13.80 5.29 -6.88
N LYS A 322 14.29 6.48 -7.24
CA LYS A 322 15.72 6.75 -7.40
C LYS A 322 16.50 6.45 -6.13
N ILE A 323 16.04 6.95 -4.98
CA ILE A 323 16.71 6.65 -3.71
C ILE A 323 16.59 5.14 -3.45
N MET A 324 15.40 4.55 -3.52
CA MET A 324 15.18 3.14 -3.19
C MET A 324 16.11 2.18 -3.95
N TYR A 325 16.37 2.46 -5.22
CA TYR A 325 16.89 1.50 -6.19
C TYR A 325 18.18 1.93 -6.90
N CYS A 326 18.39 3.23 -7.11
CA CYS A 326 19.47 3.72 -7.99
C CYS A 326 20.74 4.11 -7.25
N SER A 327 20.73 4.14 -5.92
CA SER A 327 21.85 4.65 -5.14
C SER A 327 23.03 3.67 -4.95
N GLY A 328 23.30 2.76 -5.89
CA GLY A 328 24.45 1.84 -5.83
C GLY A 328 24.63 1.11 -4.48
N THR A 329 25.80 1.28 -3.84
CA THR A 329 26.14 0.74 -2.52
C THR A 329 25.65 1.58 -1.33
N CYS A 330 24.99 2.72 -1.60
CA CYS A 330 24.46 3.64 -0.60
C CYS A 330 23.30 2.98 0.17
N LYS A 331 23.45 2.92 1.50
CA LYS A 331 22.46 2.34 2.41
C LYS A 331 22.30 3.18 3.67
N ASP A 332 21.10 3.13 4.22
CA ASP A 332 20.88 3.49 5.61
C ASP A 332 21.10 2.24 6.46
N ASN A 333 21.83 2.39 7.56
CA ASN A 333 22.03 1.34 8.57
C ASN A 333 20.94 1.39 9.64
N HIS A 334 20.00 2.34 9.53
CA HIS A 334 18.98 2.55 10.54
C HIS A 334 17.60 2.84 9.93
N VAL A 335 16.57 2.16 10.44
CA VAL A 335 15.18 2.30 9.95
C VAL A 335 14.67 3.74 10.01
N TYR A 336 15.00 4.47 11.07
CA TYR A 336 14.48 5.82 11.32
C TYR A 336 15.17 6.92 10.52
N CYS A 337 16.15 6.59 9.68
CA CYS A 337 16.88 7.59 8.92
C CYS A 337 15.97 8.52 8.10
N GLY A 338 14.93 7.99 7.45
CA GLY A 338 13.99 8.82 6.70
C GLY A 338 13.22 9.81 7.58
N VAL A 339 12.78 9.38 8.76
CA VAL A 339 12.06 10.24 9.72
C VAL A 339 13.00 11.29 10.34
N TRP A 340 14.24 10.90 10.65
CA TRP A 340 15.24 11.83 11.19
C TRP A 340 15.67 12.86 10.14
N ALA A 341 15.79 12.47 8.88
CA ALA A 341 16.06 13.39 7.77
C ALA A 341 14.96 14.44 7.63
N LEU A 342 13.69 14.04 7.71
CA LEU A 342 12.54 14.96 7.70
C LEU A 342 12.50 15.92 8.91
N LYS A 343 13.17 15.59 10.01
CA LYS A 343 13.34 16.44 11.19
C LYS A 343 14.61 17.28 11.16
N GLU A 344 15.24 17.36 9.98
CA GLU A 344 16.45 18.13 9.71
C GLU A 344 17.68 17.68 10.53
N PHE A 345 17.67 16.44 11.05
CA PHE A 345 18.80 15.94 11.85
C PHE A 345 20.08 15.80 11.04
N CYS A 346 19.97 15.64 9.71
CA CYS A 346 21.13 15.61 8.80
C CYS A 346 21.99 16.88 8.90
N TYR A 347 21.41 18.02 9.30
CA TYR A 347 22.08 19.33 9.33
C TYR A 347 22.40 19.82 10.75
N LYS A 348 22.04 19.05 11.78
CA LYS A 348 22.30 19.41 13.18
C LYS A 348 23.71 18.99 13.60
N GLU A 349 24.57 19.96 13.92
CA GLU A 349 25.98 19.70 14.21
C GLU A 349 26.19 18.69 15.35
N SER A 350 25.31 18.68 16.36
CA SER A 350 25.38 17.74 17.49
C SER A 350 25.19 16.26 17.13
N VAL A 351 24.53 15.95 16.01
CA VAL A 351 24.24 14.57 15.58
C VAL A 351 24.72 14.27 14.16
N LYS A 352 25.35 15.23 13.49
CA LYS A 352 25.82 15.15 12.10
C LYS A 352 26.71 13.95 11.84
N LYS A 353 27.65 13.65 12.74
CA LYS A 353 28.52 12.46 12.63
C LYS A 353 27.68 11.17 12.59
N TYR A 354 26.75 11.01 13.54
CA TYR A 354 25.88 9.84 13.58
C TYR A 354 25.02 9.70 12.32
N MET A 355 24.45 10.82 11.83
CA MET A 355 23.68 10.83 10.59
C MET A 355 24.53 10.48 9.38
N ASN A 356 25.79 10.93 9.33
CA ASN A 356 26.73 10.58 8.27
C ASN A 356 27.11 9.10 8.31
N ASP A 357 27.23 8.49 9.48
CA ASP A 357 27.62 7.08 9.59
C ASP A 357 26.43 6.12 9.30
N ASN A 358 25.21 6.54 9.63
CA ASN A 358 24.04 5.65 9.65
C ASN A 358 22.96 5.97 8.63
N CYS A 359 22.85 7.21 8.17
CA CYS A 359 21.71 7.72 7.40
C CYS A 359 22.11 8.35 6.07
N LYS A 360 23.20 7.86 5.47
CA LYS A 360 23.79 8.43 4.26
C LYS A 360 22.80 8.55 3.10
N LYS A 361 21.92 7.55 2.97
CA LYS A 361 20.97 7.47 1.87
C LYS A 361 19.79 8.43 2.09
N SER A 362 19.20 8.44 3.28
CA SER A 362 18.11 9.36 3.60
C SER A 362 18.54 10.83 3.70
N CYS A 363 19.82 11.10 4.02
CA CYS A 363 20.37 12.46 4.10
C CYS A 363 21.00 12.94 2.78
N GLY A 364 21.04 12.10 1.74
CA GLY A 364 21.70 12.46 0.47
C GLY A 364 23.22 12.60 0.56
N PHE A 365 23.86 11.99 1.55
CA PHE A 365 25.33 12.00 1.71
C PHE A 365 26.04 10.99 0.78
N CYS A 366 25.29 10.12 0.10
CA CYS A 366 25.79 9.34 -1.02
C CYS A 366 24.76 9.30 -2.16
N GLN A 367 25.26 9.16 -3.38
CA GLN A 367 24.47 8.96 -4.59
C GLN A 367 24.83 7.62 -5.23
#